data_AF-A0A8S2Z685-F1
#
_entry.id   AF-A0A8S2Z685-F1
#
_cell.length_a   1.000
_cell.length_b   1.000
_cell.length_c   1.000
_cell.angle_alpha   90.00
_cell.angle_beta   90.00
_cell.angle_gamma   90.00
#
_symmetry.space_group_name_H-M   'P 1'
#
loop_
_entity.id
_entity.type
_entity.pdbx_description
1 polymer ?
#
loop_
_entity_poly.entity_id
_entity_poly.type
_entity_poly.pdbx_seq_one_letter_code
_entity_poly.pdbx_strand_id
1 'polypeptide(L)' 'RGKRVPEGLTSVEDMRSFRCSATHTAIHSASNPGILALDISPKNPSIILT' A
#
# COMPACT_ATOMS: atom_id res chain seq x y z
N ARG A 1 28.10 6.93 -12.23
CA ARG A 1 28.37 5.62 -11.58
C ARG A 1 27.08 5.17 -10.90
N GLY A 2 26.33 4.28 -11.56
CA GLY A 2 24.90 4.06 -11.31
C GLY A 2 24.60 3.36 -9.98
N LYS A 3 23.56 3.79 -9.28
CA LYS A 3 23.01 3.07 -8.13
C LYS A 3 22.40 1.77 -8.65
N ARG A 4 22.86 0.62 -8.15
CA ARG A 4 22.29 -0.68 -8.48
C ARG A 4 20.86 -0.74 -7.94
N VAL A 5 19.93 -1.27 -8.71
CA VAL A 5 18.54 -1.45 -8.28
C VAL A 5 18.54 -2.34 -7.02
N PRO A 6 17.82 -1.97 -5.95
CA PRO A 6 17.71 -2.79 -4.75
C PRO A 6 17.15 -4.17 -5.07
N GLU A 7 17.71 -5.19 -4.41
CA GLU A 7 17.17 -6.56 -4.49
C GLU A 7 15.76 -6.60 -3.89
N GLY A 8 14.84 -7.30 -4.56
CA GLY A 8 13.43 -7.39 -4.16
C GLY A 8 12.54 -6.22 -4.61
N LEU A 9 13.07 -5.21 -5.32
CA LEU A 9 12.23 -4.20 -5.93
C LEU A 9 11.42 -4.80 -7.08
N THR A 10 10.09 -4.66 -7.03
CA THR A 10 9.18 -5.14 -8.07
C THR A 10 9.50 -4.53 -9.44
N SER A 11 9.47 -5.35 -10.49
CA SER A 11 9.68 -4.90 -11.86
C SER A 11 8.46 -4.14 -12.42
N VAL A 12 8.68 -3.37 -13.48
CA VAL A 12 7.59 -2.65 -14.17
C VAL A 12 6.60 -3.65 -14.80
N GLU A 13 7.11 -4.75 -15.34
CA GLU A 13 6.31 -5.82 -15.92
C GLU A 13 5.41 -6.49 -14.87
N ASP A 14 5.94 -6.77 -13.67
CA ASP A 14 5.16 -7.37 -12.58
C ASP A 14 4.06 -6.43 -12.08
N MET A 15 4.37 -5.13 -11.93
CA MET A 15 3.40 -4.11 -11.49
C MET A 15 2.20 -4.01 -12.44
N ARG A 16 2.38 -4.25 -13.74
CA ARG A 16 1.26 -4.23 -14.72
C ARG A 16 0.25 -5.34 -14.49
N SER A 17 0.62 -6.41 -13.80
CA SER A 17 -0.27 -7.54 -13.49
C SER A 17 -1.10 -7.33 -12.22
N PHE A 18 -0.84 -6.25 -11.46
CA PHE A 18 -1.50 -6.00 -10.19
C PHE A 18 -3.00 -5.76 -10.36
N ARG A 19 -3.78 -6.32 -9.44
CA ARG A 19 -5.24 -6.14 -9.34
C ARG A 19 -5.63 -5.94 -7.89
N CYS A 20 -6.80 -5.35 -7.66
CA CYS A 20 -7.35 -5.24 -6.31
C CYS A 20 -7.49 -6.65 -5.70
N SER A 21 -6.80 -6.90 -4.60
CA SER A 21 -6.79 -8.19 -3.89
C SER A 21 -7.79 -8.22 -2.74
N ALA A 22 -7.98 -7.08 -2.06
CA ALA A 22 -8.87 -6.95 -0.91
C ALA A 22 -9.43 -5.53 -0.81
N THR A 23 -10.57 -5.39 -0.13
CA THR A 23 -11.21 -4.10 0.19
C THR A 23 -11.77 -4.16 1.60
N HIS A 24 -11.37 -3.21 2.45
CA HIS A 24 -11.76 -3.15 3.87
C HIS A 24 -12.51 -1.85 4.16
N THR A 25 -13.84 -1.89 4.11
CA THR A 25 -14.67 -0.68 4.26
C THR A 25 -14.99 -0.32 5.72
N ALA A 26 -14.79 -1.25 6.65
CA ALA A 26 -15.23 -1.15 8.04
C ALA A 26 -14.17 -0.60 9.01
N ILE A 27 -13.18 0.14 8.52
CA ILE A 27 -12.09 0.67 9.36
C ILE A 27 -12.40 2.04 10.01
N HIS A 28 -13.50 2.68 9.60
CA HIS A 28 -14.05 3.91 10.20
C HIS A 28 -15.56 3.80 10.42
N SER A 29 -16.14 4.82 11.06
CA SER A 29 -17.58 4.89 11.28
C SER A 29 -18.37 4.94 9.97
N ALA A 30 -19.39 4.08 9.85
CA ALA A 30 -20.33 4.12 8.73
C ALA A 30 -21.14 5.43 8.67
N SER A 31 -21.32 6.12 9.81
CA SER A 31 -22.09 7.36 9.87
C SER A 31 -21.32 8.61 9.44
N ASN A 32 -19.98 8.53 9.36
CA ASN A 32 -19.12 9.60 8.87
C ASN A 32 -18.11 9.00 7.87
N PRO A 33 -18.53 8.78 6.61
CA PRO A 33 -17.73 8.03 5.65
C PRO A 33 -16.54 8.85 5.14
N GLY A 34 -15.45 8.14 4.83
CA GLY A 34 -14.28 8.70 4.17
C GLY A 34 -12.98 8.36 4.90
N ILE A 35 -11.97 8.00 4.12
CA ILE A 35 -10.57 7.92 4.57
C ILE A 35 -9.88 9.14 3.99
N LEU A 36 -9.37 10.03 4.85
CA LEU A 36 -8.78 11.31 4.43
C LEU A 36 -7.25 11.32 4.49
N ALA A 37 -6.65 10.32 5.13
CA ALA A 37 -5.21 10.13 5.23
C ALA A 37 -4.86 8.64 5.14
N LEU A 38 -3.63 8.33 4.77
CA LEU A 38 -3.07 6.99 4.77
C LEU A 38 -1.59 7.07 5.08
N ASP A 39 -1.12 6.27 6.02
CA ASP A 39 0.31 6.06 6.27
C ASP A 39 0.61 4.56 6.44
N ILE A 40 1.83 4.17 6.08
CA ILE A 40 2.31 2.79 6.10
C ILE A 40 3.59 2.75 6.95
N SER A 41 3.62 1.89 7.96
CA SER A 41 4.79 1.82 8.85
C SER A 41 6.05 1.40 8.08
N PRO A 42 7.16 2.17 8.18
CA PRO A 42 8.40 1.87 7.48
C PRO A 42 9.13 0.64 8.03
N LYS A 43 8.83 0.24 9.28
CA LYS A 43 9.39 -0.97 9.91
C LYS A 43 8.58 -2.23 9.60
N ASN A 44 7.27 -2.08 9.39
CA ASN A 44 6.36 -3.18 9.12
C ASN A 44 5.22 -2.71 8.19
N PRO A 45 5.35 -2.88 6.87
CA PRO A 45 4.37 -2.40 5.89
C PRO A 45 2.98 -3.02 5.99
N SER A 46 2.80 -4.07 6.81
CA SER A 46 1.49 -4.65 7.12
C SER A 46 0.68 -3.84 8.14
N ILE A 47 1.29 -2.83 8.77
CA ILE A 47 0.62 -1.91 9.70
C ILE A 47 0.23 -0.64 8.93
N ILE A 48 -1.08 -0.37 8.90
CA ILE A 48 -1.70 0.74 8.20
C ILE A 48 -2.30 1.71 9.21
N LEU A 49 -2.14 3.01 8.96
CA LEU A 49 -2.81 4.09 9.68
C LEU A 49 -3.70 4.86 8.70
N THR A 50 -4.95 5.12 9.08
CA THR A 50 -5.97 5.80 8.26
C THR A 50 -6.73 6.85 9.07
#